data_AF-A0A317ELT7-F1
#
_entry.id   AF-A0A317ELT7-F1
#
_cell.length_a   1.000
_cell.length_b   1.000
_cell.length_c   1.000
_cell.angle_alpha   90.00
_cell.angle_beta   90.00
_cell.angle_gamma   90.00
#
_symmetry.space_group_name_H-M   'P 1'
#
loop_
_entity.id
_entity.type
_entity.pdbx_description
1 polymer ?
#
loop_
_entity_poly.entity_id
_entity_poly.type
_entity_poly.pdbx_seq_one_letter_code
_entity_poly.pdbx_strand_id
1 'polypeptide(L)' 'MAKEKTKGKKKKDKKKSKGKKKNKLGVKNSLVNNINARKKKGKSRSKKKSKISKKAYKKMQKGWKK' A
#
# COMPACT_ATOMS: atom_id res chain seq x y z
N MET A 1 -31.48 29.89 -20.26
CA MET A 1 -30.96 28.65 -20.88
C MET A 1 -30.03 27.95 -19.91
N ALA A 2 -30.55 27.04 -19.09
CA ALA A 2 -29.80 26.31 -18.08
C ALA A 2 -29.05 25.13 -18.74
N LYS A 3 -27.70 25.15 -18.72
CA LYS A 3 -26.88 23.98 -19.07
C LYS A 3 -26.54 23.22 -17.80
N GLU A 4 -27.27 22.14 -17.55
CA GLU A 4 -27.00 21.19 -16.47
C GLU A 4 -25.62 20.55 -16.66
N LYS A 5 -24.81 20.60 -15.59
CA LYS A 5 -23.51 19.91 -15.52
C LYS A 5 -23.76 18.42 -15.27
N THR A 6 -23.62 17.60 -16.31
CA THR A 6 -23.70 16.15 -16.18
C THR A 6 -22.50 15.64 -15.37
N LYS A 7 -22.78 15.12 -14.17
CA LYS A 7 -21.83 14.47 -13.26
C LYS A 7 -21.11 13.32 -13.98
N GLY A 8 -19.81 13.48 -14.20
CA GLY A 8 -18.94 12.45 -14.75
C GLY A 8 -19.03 11.15 -13.96
N LYS A 9 -19.61 10.13 -14.59
CA LYS A 9 -19.75 8.77 -14.06
C LYS A 9 -18.36 8.13 -14.02
N LYS A 10 -17.63 8.32 -12.91
CA LYS A 10 -16.33 7.68 -12.68
C LYS A 10 -16.55 6.17 -12.60
N LYS A 11 -16.24 5.46 -13.69
CA LYS A 11 -16.25 3.98 -13.76
C LYS A 11 -15.47 3.44 -12.57
N LYS A 12 -16.18 2.81 -11.64
CA LYS A 12 -15.60 2.07 -10.52
C LYS A 12 -15.01 0.79 -11.12
N ASP A 13 -13.72 0.79 -11.37
CA ASP A 13 -13.00 -0.39 -11.86
C ASP A 13 -13.30 -1.57 -10.93
N LYS A 14 -14.09 -2.53 -11.43
CA LYS A 14 -14.37 -3.79 -10.75
C LYS A 14 -13.02 -4.49 -10.55
N LYS A 15 -12.49 -4.43 -9.34
CA LYS A 15 -11.27 -5.16 -8.94
C LYS A 15 -11.57 -6.66 -9.03
N LYS A 16 -11.24 -7.28 -10.17
CA LYS A 16 -11.23 -8.73 -10.36
C LYS A 16 -10.51 -9.36 -9.17
N SER A 17 -11.23 -10.11 -8.34
CA SER A 17 -10.70 -10.91 -7.24
C SER A 17 -9.89 -12.06 -7.82
N LYS A 18 -8.69 -11.76 -8.33
CA LYS A 18 -7.75 -12.80 -8.76
C LYS A 18 -7.50 -13.67 -7.52
N GLY A 19 -7.88 -14.95 -7.63
CA GLY A 19 -7.81 -15.95 -6.57
C GLY A 19 -6.46 -15.95 -5.86
N LYS A 20 -6.40 -16.55 -4.66
CA LYS A 20 -5.25 -16.53 -3.73
C LYS A 20 -3.93 -16.92 -4.45
N LYS A 21 -3.29 -15.98 -5.15
CA LYS A 21 -2.01 -16.19 -5.83
C LYS A 21 -0.94 -16.30 -4.75
N LYS A 22 -0.64 -17.53 -4.38
CA LYS A 22 0.57 -17.90 -3.63
C LYS A 22 1.77 -17.80 -4.58
N ASN A 23 2.96 -17.52 -4.07
CA ASN A 23 4.19 -17.53 -4.87
C ASN A 23 4.72 -18.96 -5.05
N LYS A 24 5.87 -19.10 -5.74
CA LYS A 24 6.58 -20.39 -5.92
C LYS A 24 6.87 -21.13 -4.60
N LEU A 25 6.90 -20.43 -3.46
CA LEU A 25 7.11 -21.00 -2.12
C LEU A 25 5.79 -21.31 -1.39
N GLY A 26 4.62 -21.15 -2.03
CA GLY A 26 3.32 -21.35 -1.40
C GLY A 26 2.89 -20.26 -0.40
N VAL A 27 3.73 -19.25 -0.16
CA VAL A 27 3.52 -18.21 0.86
C VAL A 27 2.82 -16.99 0.25
N LYS A 28 1.60 -16.74 0.72
CA LYS A 28 0.74 -15.64 0.24
C LYS A 28 1.32 -14.24 0.54
N ASN A 29 2.09 -14.10 1.62
CA ASN A 29 2.59 -12.83 2.17
C ASN A 29 4.09 -12.83 2.47
N SER A 30 4.92 -13.58 1.73
CA SER A 30 6.37 -13.58 2.00
C SER A 30 6.94 -12.16 1.89
N LEU A 31 7.86 -11.82 2.78
CA LEU A 31 8.52 -10.51 2.81
C LEU A 31 9.14 -10.16 1.44
N VAL A 32 9.82 -11.12 0.81
CA VAL A 32 10.45 -10.94 -0.51
C VAL A 32 9.44 -10.57 -1.60
N ASN A 33 8.29 -11.26 -1.68
CA ASN A 33 7.23 -10.89 -2.63
C ASN A 33 6.71 -9.48 -2.38
N ASN A 34 6.49 -9.11 -1.12
CA ASN A 34 5.94 -7.80 -0.79
C ASN A 34 6.92 -6.70 -1.20
N ILE A 35 8.22 -6.91 -1.00
CA ILE A 35 9.28 -6.01 -1.49
C ILE A 35 9.24 -5.93 -3.02
N ASN A 36 9.29 -7.06 -3.72
CA ASN A 36 9.30 -7.09 -5.19
C ASN A 36 8.02 -6.50 -5.80
N ALA A 37 6.86 -6.76 -5.20
CA ALA A 37 5.59 -6.18 -5.61
C ALA A 37 5.56 -4.66 -5.39
N ARG A 38 6.18 -4.13 -4.33
CA ARG A 38 6.30 -2.69 -4.10
C ARG A 38 7.28 -2.03 -5.06
N LYS A 39 8.41 -2.69 -5.35
CA LYS A 39 9.39 -2.28 -6.37
C LYS A 39 8.75 -2.20 -7.76
N LYS A 40 8.11 -3.28 -8.23
CA LYS A 40 7.39 -3.33 -9.52
C LYS A 40 6.27 -2.27 -9.64
N LYS A 41 5.60 -1.95 -8.53
CA LYS A 41 4.57 -0.90 -8.50
C LYS A 41 5.13 0.53 -8.40
N GLY A 42 6.45 0.72 -8.28
CA GLY A 42 7.06 2.02 -8.06
C GLY A 42 6.68 2.69 -6.74
N LYS A 43 6.11 1.96 -5.77
CA LYS A 43 5.61 2.50 -4.49
C LYS A 43 6.70 2.67 -3.43
N SER A 44 7.91 3.01 -3.88
CA SER A 44 8.98 3.39 -2.96
C SER A 44 8.62 4.74 -2.35
N ARG A 45 8.76 4.87 -1.02
CA ARG A 45 8.60 6.17 -0.38
C ARG A 45 9.91 6.93 -0.55
N SER A 46 9.84 8.22 -0.88
CA SER A 46 11.03 9.07 -0.86
C SER A 46 11.64 9.08 0.54
N LYS A 47 12.95 9.32 0.65
CA LYS A 47 13.65 9.37 1.94
C LYS A 47 12.98 10.35 2.91
N LYS A 48 12.51 11.50 2.39
CA LYS A 48 11.73 12.51 3.14
C LYS A 48 10.45 11.93 3.76
N LYS A 49 9.74 11.04 3.07
CA LYS A 49 8.52 10.34 3.52
C LYS A 49 8.80 9.00 4.22
N SER A 50 10.06 8.63 4.39
CA SER A 50 10.49 7.40 5.08
C SER A 50 10.88 7.62 6.54
N LYS A 51 10.88 8.87 7.02
CA LYS A 51 11.16 9.19 8.43
C LYS A 51 10.01 8.74 9.33
N ILE A 52 10.37 8.14 10.46
CA ILE A 52 9.43 7.81 11.53
C ILE A 52 9.08 9.12 12.27
N SER A 53 7.81 9.35 12.57
CA SER A 53 7.40 10.54 13.34
C SER A 53 7.86 10.39 14.79
N LYS A 54 8.10 11.51 15.49
CA LYS A 54 8.47 11.49 16.92
C LYS A 54 7.49 10.68 17.77
N LYS A 55 6.18 10.78 17.47
CA LYS A 55 5.12 10.00 18.14
C LYS A 55 5.25 8.50 17.88
N ALA A 56 5.55 8.10 16.64
CA ALA A 56 5.73 6.69 16.29
C ALA A 56 7.00 6.11 16.91
N TYR A 57 8.10 6.88 16.97
CA TYR A 57 9.33 6.46 17.63
C TYR A 57 9.12 6.18 19.13
N LYS A 58 8.47 7.11 19.85
CA LYS A 58 8.11 6.91 21.27
C LYS A 58 7.28 5.65 21.52
N LYS A 59 6.38 5.27 20.59
CA LYS A 59 5.60 4.01 20.70
C LYS A 59 6.48 2.77 20.55
N MET A 60 7.46 2.82 19.65
CA MET A 60 8.40 1.72 19.42
C MET A 60 9.31 1.48 20.63
N GLN A 61 9.72 2.56 21.32
CA GLN A 61 10.58 2.49 22.51
C GLN A 61 9.93 1.79 23.72
N LYS A 62 8.59 1.75 23.80
CA LYS A 62 7.89 1.15 24.95
C LYS A 62 8.19 -0.34 25.15
N GLY A 63 8.59 -1.05 24.10
CA GLY A 63 8.93 -2.48 24.16
C GLY A 63 10.43 -2.76 24.23
N TRP A 64 11.27 -1.74 24.36
CA TRP A 64 12.70 -1.93 24.47
C TRP A 64 13.04 -2.29 25.92
N LYS A 65 13.79 -3.39 26.10
CA LYS A 65 14.36 -3.74 27.41
C LYS A 65 15.28 -2.59 27.84
N LYS A 66 15.23 -2.27 29.14
CA LYS A 66 16.12 -1.26 29.72
C LYS A 66 17.55 -1.78 29.81
#